data_AF-A0A6N6KC17-F1
#
_entry.id   AF-A0A6N6KC17-F1
#
_cell.length_a   1.000
_cell.length_b   1.000
_cell.length_c   1.000
_cell.angle_alpha   90.00
_cell.angle_beta   90.00
_cell.angle_gamma   90.00
#
_symmetry.space_group_name_H-M   'P 1'
#
loop_
_entity.id
_entity.type
_entity.pdbx_description
1 polymer ?
#
loop_
_entity_poly.entity_id
_entity_poly.type
_entity_poly.pdbx_seq_one_letter_code
_entity_poly.pdbx_strand_id
1 'polypeptide(L)' 'IDAIQFTEKYGEVCPANWTKGEEGMKADHDGVAEYLATHAN' A
#
# COMPACT_ATOMS: atom_id res chain seq x y z
N ILE A 1 -12.98 -4.97 -5.87
CA ILE A 1 -12.89 -6.00 -4.79
C ILE A 1 -11.43 -6.41 -4.55
N ASP A 2 -10.53 -6.19 -5.52
CA ASP A 2 -9.11 -6.58 -5.43
C ASP A 2 -8.33 -5.94 -4.26
N ALA A 3 -8.61 -4.69 -3.89
CA ALA A 3 -7.94 -4.01 -2.78
C ALA A 3 -8.24 -4.67 -1.41
N ILE A 4 -9.49 -5.08 -1.18
CA ILE A 4 -9.89 -5.76 0.07
C ILE A 4 -9.19 -7.12 0.17
N GLN A 5 -9.15 -7.88 -0.93
CA GLN A 5 -8.46 -9.18 -0.98
C GLN A 5 -6.94 -9.02 -0.80
N PHE A 6 -6.35 -7.93 -1.27
CA PHE A 6 -4.93 -7.63 -1.08
C PHE A 6 -4.62 -7.38 0.41
N THR A 7 -5.41 -6.53 1.07
CA THR A 7 -5.24 -6.26 2.50
C THR A 7 -5.48 -7.50 3.36
N GLU A 8 -6.47 -8.33 3.04
CA GLU A 8 -6.70 -9.59 3.77
C GLU A 8 -5.57 -10.61 3.55
N LYS A 9 -4.97 -10.65 2.36
CA LYS A 9 -3.92 -11.62 2.01
C LYS A 9 -2.53 -11.22 2.50
N TYR A 10 -2.17 -9.95 2.41
CA TYR A 10 -0.83 -9.46 2.72
C TYR A 10 -0.76 -8.67 4.04
N GLY A 11 -1.90 -8.25 4.59
CA GLY A 11 -1.94 -7.38 5.78
C GLY A 11 -1.52 -5.94 5.48
N GLU A 12 -1.36 -5.59 4.21
CA GLU A 12 -0.90 -4.27 3.74
C GLU A 12 -2.07 -3.45 3.20
N VAL A 13 -2.02 -2.13 3.38
CA VAL A 13 -3.06 -1.23 2.92
C VAL A 13 -2.80 -0.79 1.49
N CYS A 14 -3.88 -0.63 0.72
CA CYS A 14 -3.80 -0.10 -0.63
C CYS A 14 -3.67 1.43 -0.58
N PRO A 15 -2.57 2.01 -1.09
CA PRO A 15 -2.40 3.46 -1.20
C PRO A 15 -3.39 4.09 -2.21
N ALA A 16 -3.42 5.43 -2.27
CA ALA A 16 -4.32 6.14 -3.18
C ALA A 16 -4.05 5.76 -4.65
N ASN A 17 -5.11 5.48 -5.41
CA ASN A 17 -5.07 5.01 -6.80
C ASN A 17 -4.41 3.65 -7.02
N TRP A 18 -4.23 2.83 -5.97
CA TRP A 18 -3.62 1.51 -6.10
C TRP A 18 -4.35 0.60 -7.10
N THR A 19 -3.58 -0.05 -7.97
CA THR A 19 -4.06 -1.06 -8.92
C THR A 19 -3.46 -2.44 -8.65
N LYS A 20 -4.14 -3.49 -9.12
CA LYS A 20 -3.73 -4.87 -8.88
C LYS A 20 -2.35 -5.14 -9.50
N GLY A 21 -1.36 -5.38 -8.66
CA GLY A 21 0.04 -5.63 -9.04
C GLY A 21 0.99 -4.54 -8.58
N GLU A 22 0.49 -3.42 -8.07
CA GLU A 22 1.29 -2.39 -7.41
C GLU A 22 1.60 -2.76 -5.96
N GLU A 23 2.67 -2.16 -5.43
CA GLU A 23 3.09 -2.38 -4.04
C GLU A 23 2.05 -1.85 -3.05
N GLY A 24 1.86 -2.60 -1.97
CA GLY A 24 1.09 -2.17 -0.82
C GLY A 24 1.89 -1.21 0.05
N MET A 25 1.20 -0.53 0.96
CA MET A 25 1.83 0.27 2.01
C MET A 25 1.59 -0.39 3.36
N LYS A 26 2.61 -0.42 4.22
CA LYS A 26 2.41 -0.88 5.61
C LYS A 26 1.62 0.16 6.40
N ALA A 27 0.71 -0.32 7.25
CA ALA A 27 -0.17 0.53 8.05
C ALA A 27 0.51 1.03 9.35
N ASP A 28 1.76 1.48 9.25
CA ASP A 28 2.55 2.06 10.34
C ASP A 28 3.25 3.36 9.90
N HIS A 29 3.75 4.13 10.86
CA HIS A 29 4.37 5.42 10.58
C HIS A 29 5.60 5.31 9.68
N ASP A 30 6.41 4.27 9.89
CA ASP A 30 7.63 4.03 9.12
C ASP A 30 7.30 3.63 7.67
N GLY A 31 6.30 2.77 7.47
CA GLY A 31 5.82 2.33 6.16
C GLY A 31 5.18 3.44 5.34
N VAL A 32 4.45 4.37 5.98
CA VAL A 32 3.95 5.56 5.31
C VAL A 32 5.11 6.48 4.91
N ALA A 33 6.13 6.66 5.77
CA ALA A 33 7.30 7.47 5.45
C ALA A 33 8.10 6.88 4.28
N GLU A 34 8.32 5.56 4.28
CA GLU A 34 9.01 4.84 3.21
C GLU A 34 8.25 4.90 1.88
N TYR A 35 6.93 4.68 1.92
CA TYR A 35 6.07 4.76 0.73
C TYR A 35 6.08 6.17 0.13
N LEU A 36 5.96 7.22 0.95
CA LEU A 36 6.03 8.59 0.48
C LEU A 36 7.43 8.97 -0.04
N ALA A 37 8.50 8.51 0.60
CA ALA A 37 9.86 8.78 0.14
C ALA A 37 10.14 8.18 -1.25
N THR A 38 9.52 7.05 -1.58
CA THR A 38 9.72 6.34 -2.85
C THR A 38 8.75 6.78 -3.95
N HIS A 39 7.54 7.24 -3.61
CA HIS A 39 6.46 7.52 -4.56
C HIS A 39 6.04 9.00 -4.68
N ALA A 40 6.66 9.94 -3.95
CA ALA A 40 6.32 11.38 -3.98
C ALA A 40 7.09 12.24 -5.00
N ASN A 41 7.55 11.67 -6.13
CA ASN A 41 8.15 12.44 -7.23
C ASN A 41 7.14 12.86 -8.28
#